data_AF-A0A223EFV1-F1
#
_entry.id   AF-A0A223EFV1-F1
#
_cell.length_a   1.000
_cell.length_b   1.000
_cell.length_c   1.000
_cell.angle_alpha   90.00
_cell.angle_beta   90.00
_cell.angle_gamma   90.00
#
_symmetry.space_group_name_H-M   'P 1'
#
loop_
_entity.id
_entity.type
_entity.pdbx_description
1 polymer ?
#
loop_
_entity_poly.entity_id
_entity_poly.type
_entity_poly.pdbx_seq_one_letter_code
_entity_poly.pdbx_strand_id
1 'polypeptide(L)'
;MKVHEQLKAELDGEDLVGVLIVYQDKEHYMYNTLKNRDIFSKYKTNATYFQVACGIYTSLSVLLMDEIPKGVYYVDELLLNTNNHYGQYLTFYMTSFVIGENNHSNGPLLHRMRKVNQYVKI
;
A
#
# COMPACT_ATOMS: atom_id res chain seq x y z
N MET A 1 5.44 19.50 11.51
CA MET A 1 5.65 18.66 10.32
C MET A 1 5.10 19.42 9.12
N LYS A 2 5.91 19.72 8.10
CA LYS A 2 5.48 20.51 6.93
C LYS A 2 5.14 19.53 5.81
N VAL A 3 3.87 19.47 5.41
CA VAL A 3 3.45 18.66 4.27
C VAL A 3 4.01 19.29 3.00
N HIS A 4 4.66 18.48 2.15
CA HIS A 4 5.24 18.98 0.90
C HIS A 4 4.11 19.30 -0.09
N GLU A 5 3.97 20.57 -0.43
CA GLU A 5 3.00 21.06 -1.38
C GLU A 5 3.57 20.92 -2.80
N GLN A 6 3.15 19.89 -3.53
CA GLN A 6 3.69 19.57 -4.87
C GLN A 6 3.49 20.68 -5.91
N LEU A 7 2.50 21.55 -5.73
CA LEU A 7 2.30 22.70 -6.59
C LEU A 7 3.46 23.71 -6.52
N LYS A 8 4.33 23.60 -5.51
CA LYS A 8 5.51 24.47 -5.32
C LYS A 8 6.83 23.80 -5.71
N ALA A 9 6.88 22.48 -5.80
CA ALA A 9 8.06 21.73 -6.23
C ALA A 9 7.66 20.32 -6.68
N GLU A 10 8.12 19.90 -7.87
CA GLU A 10 7.95 18.52 -8.33
C GLU A 10 8.64 17.56 -7.36
N LEU A 11 7.91 16.52 -6.93
CA LEU A 11 8.49 15.43 -6.14
C LEU A 11 9.01 14.36 -7.09
N ASP A 12 10.30 14.07 -7.00
CA ASP A 12 10.88 12.89 -7.63
C ASP A 12 10.72 11.64 -6.73
N GLY A 13 11.01 10.47 -7.27
CA GLY A 13 10.93 9.19 -6.58
C GLY A 13 9.56 8.50 -6.71
N GLU A 14 9.39 7.46 -5.92
CA GLU A 14 8.22 6.58 -5.92
C GLU A 14 7.78 6.26 -4.51
N ASP A 15 6.51 5.92 -4.37
CA ASP A 15 5.96 5.37 -3.14
C ASP A 15 5.74 3.88 -3.32
N LEU A 16 6.30 3.09 -2.39
CA LEU A 16 6.14 1.65 -2.30
C LEU A 16 5.37 1.35 -1.01
N VAL A 17 4.16 0.83 -1.18
CA VAL A 17 3.32 0.41 -0.05
C VAL A 17 2.96 -1.05 -0.23
N GLY A 18 3.13 -1.84 0.83
CA GLY A 18 2.88 -3.27 0.78
C GLY A 18 3.03 -3.96 2.12
N VAL A 19 2.93 -5.28 2.07
CA VAL A 19 3.04 -6.17 3.22
C VAL A 19 4.17 -7.16 2.97
N LEU A 20 5.01 -7.36 3.98
CA LEU A 20 6.01 -8.41 4.04
C LEU A 20 5.68 -9.33 5.23
N ILE A 21 5.36 -10.58 4.94
CA ILE A 21 5.13 -11.61 5.96
C ILE A 21 6.41 -12.45 6.07
N VAL A 22 6.99 -12.45 7.25
CA VAL A 22 8.27 -13.12 7.53
C VAL A 22 8.01 -14.40 8.30
N TYR A 23 8.26 -15.54 7.66
CA TYR A 23 8.29 -16.86 8.30
C TYR A 23 9.73 -17.21 8.70
N GLN A 24 9.90 -18.37 9.34
CA GLN A 24 11.22 -18.83 9.77
C GLN A 24 12.13 -19.19 8.59
N ASP A 25 11.56 -19.75 7.52
CA ASP A 25 12.24 -20.33 6.38
C ASP A 25 12.00 -19.58 5.06
N LYS A 26 10.97 -18.73 5.00
CA LYS A 26 10.60 -17.97 3.79
C LYS A 26 9.98 -16.61 4.09
N GLU A 27 9.79 -15.82 3.04
CA GLU A 27 9.05 -14.55 3.11
C GLU A 27 8.05 -14.45 1.98
N HIS A 28 6.86 -13.94 2.27
CA HIS A 28 5.87 -13.58 1.25
C HIS A 28 5.74 -12.07 1.20
N TYR A 29 5.67 -11.52 -0.01
CA TYR A 29 5.49 -10.09 -0.19
C TYR A 29 4.40 -9.78 -1.21
N MET A 30 3.70 -8.67 -0.95
CA MET A 30 2.80 -8.03 -1.89
C MET A 30 2.96 -6.53 -1.76
N TYR A 31 3.19 -5.81 -2.86
CA TYR A 31 3.30 -4.35 -2.82
C TYR A 31 2.83 -3.69 -4.12
N ASN A 32 2.45 -2.43 -4.00
CA ASN A 32 2.21 -1.52 -5.11
C ASN A 32 3.29 -0.42 -5.09
N THR A 33 3.82 -0.09 -6.26
CA THR A 33 4.78 1.01 -6.46
C THR A 33 4.20 2.01 -7.45
N LEU A 34 4.20 3.30 -7.10
CA LEU A 34 3.79 4.38 -7.98
C LEU A 34 4.83 5.49 -8.01
N LYS A 35 5.18 5.94 -9.22
CA LYS A 35 6.11 7.04 -9.43
C LYS A 35 5.39 8.38 -9.31
N ASN A 36 5.95 9.31 -8.56
CA ASN A 36 5.35 10.63 -8.35
C ASN A 36 5.12 11.38 -9.66
N ARG A 37 6.09 11.34 -10.59
CA ARG A 37 5.96 12.00 -11.90
C ARG A 37 4.76 11.51 -12.71
N ASP A 38 4.53 10.18 -12.70
CA ASP A 38 3.49 9.55 -13.52
C ASP A 38 2.11 9.90 -12.93
N ILE A 39 1.97 9.82 -11.61
CA ILE A 39 0.74 10.17 -10.88
C ILE A 39 0.45 11.67 -10.96
N PHE A 40 1.45 12.52 -10.73
CA PHE A 40 1.26 13.97 -10.76
C PHE A 40 0.89 14.45 -12.15
N SER A 41 1.47 13.88 -13.21
CA SER A 41 1.15 14.25 -14.58
C SER A 41 -0.36 14.14 -14.87
N LYS A 42 -1.00 13.08 -14.35
CA LYS A 42 -2.40 12.74 -14.60
C LYS A 42 -3.38 13.29 -13.57
N TYR A 43 -3.04 13.20 -12.28
CA TYR A 43 -3.95 13.47 -11.17
C TYR A 43 -3.60 14.70 -10.34
N LYS A 44 -2.46 15.36 -10.63
CA LYS A 44 -1.99 16.56 -9.92
C LYS A 44 -1.84 16.35 -8.41
N THR A 45 -1.48 15.13 -8.01
CA THR A 45 -1.22 14.72 -6.62
C THR A 45 -0.01 13.78 -6.55
N ASN A 46 0.46 13.46 -5.34
CA ASN A 46 1.62 12.61 -5.14
C ASN A 46 1.22 11.13 -5.06
N ALA A 47 2.20 10.24 -5.20
CA ALA A 47 1.98 8.80 -5.16
C ALA A 47 1.31 8.35 -3.84
N THR A 48 1.75 8.88 -2.70
CA THR A 48 1.20 8.58 -1.37
C THR A 48 -0.30 8.93 -1.25
N TYR A 49 -0.65 10.18 -1.58
CA TYR A 49 -2.02 10.67 -1.55
C TYR A 49 -2.90 9.93 -2.55
N PHE A 50 -2.35 9.56 -3.70
CA PHE A 50 -3.08 8.76 -4.67
C PHE A 50 -3.41 7.36 -4.14
N GLN A 51 -2.46 6.68 -3.48
CA GLN A 51 -2.73 5.38 -2.85
C GLN A 51 -3.79 5.49 -1.75
N VAL A 52 -3.75 6.55 -0.93
CA VAL A 52 -4.81 6.83 0.06
C VAL A 52 -6.16 7.07 -0.62
N ALA A 53 -6.20 7.87 -1.68
CA ALA A 53 -7.41 8.16 -2.43
C ALA A 53 -8.01 6.90 -3.07
N CYS A 54 -7.17 5.96 -3.55
CA CYS A 54 -7.62 4.66 -4.03
C CYS A 54 -8.34 3.88 -2.93
N GLY A 55 -7.82 3.87 -1.70
CA GLY A 55 -8.48 3.24 -0.55
C GLY A 55 -9.84 3.86 -0.22
N ILE A 56 -9.93 5.20 -0.22
CA ILE A 56 -11.20 5.92 0.02
C ILE A 56 -12.22 5.60 -1.08
N TYR A 57 -11.81 5.68 -2.35
CA TYR A 57 -12.64 5.33 -3.50
C TYR A 57 -13.19 3.91 -3.36
N THR A 58 -12.32 2.95 -3.04
CA THR A 58 -12.68 1.54 -2.86
C THR A 58 -13.76 1.37 -1.80
N SER A 59 -13.55 1.95 -0.61
CA SER A 59 -14.51 1.84 0.49
C SER A 59 -15.85 2.50 0.15
N LEU A 60 -15.85 3.64 -0.52
CA LEU A 60 -17.07 4.29 -0.99
C LEU A 60 -17.80 3.45 -2.04
N SER A 61 -17.06 2.85 -2.99
CA SER A 61 -17.63 1.94 -3.98
C SER A 61 -18.30 0.74 -3.33
N VAL A 62 -17.66 0.09 -2.34
CA VAL A 62 -18.29 -1.00 -1.58
C VAL A 62 -19.57 -0.51 -0.89
N LEU A 63 -19.53 0.63 -0.21
CA LEU A 63 -20.70 1.16 0.52
C LEU A 63 -21.87 1.53 -0.39
N LEU A 64 -21.60 2.00 -1.61
CA LEU A 64 -22.62 2.50 -2.53
C LEU A 64 -23.13 1.44 -3.49
N MET A 65 -22.30 0.47 -3.85
CA MET A 65 -22.57 -0.47 -4.95
C MET A 65 -22.77 -1.91 -4.48
N ASP A 66 -22.27 -2.30 -3.31
CA ASP A 66 -22.44 -3.65 -2.80
C ASP A 66 -23.55 -3.72 -1.75
N GLU A 67 -24.29 -4.82 -1.74
CA GLU A 67 -25.28 -5.12 -0.70
C GLU A 67 -24.59 -5.71 0.54
N ILE A 68 -23.97 -4.86 1.35
CA ILE A 68 -23.33 -5.28 2.62
C ILE A 68 -24.24 -5.02 3.83
N PRO A 69 -24.17 -5.86 4.89
CA PRO A 69 -24.90 -5.59 6.12
C PRO A 69 -24.49 -4.24 6.74
N LYS A 70 -25.44 -3.57 7.39
CA LYS A 70 -25.16 -2.31 8.08
C LYS A 70 -24.26 -2.58 9.28
N GLY A 71 -23.20 -1.79 9.41
CA GLY A 71 -22.26 -1.93 10.52
C GLY A 71 -21.07 -0.98 10.38
N VAL A 72 -20.16 -1.08 11.34
CA VAL A 72 -18.84 -0.46 11.28
C VAL A 72 -17.86 -1.60 11.11
N TYR A 73 -17.02 -1.53 10.08
CA TYR A 73 -16.07 -2.57 9.73
C TYR A 73 -14.67 -2.00 9.63
N TYR A 74 -13.70 -2.70 10.19
CA TYR A 74 -12.34 -2.59 9.69
C TYR A 74 -12.22 -3.29 8.32
N VAL A 75 -11.19 -2.96 7.54
CA VAL A 75 -11.06 -3.48 6.16
C VAL A 75 -10.92 -5.01 6.16
N ASP A 76 -10.17 -5.57 7.09
CA ASP A 76 -10.03 -7.01 7.24
C ASP A 76 -11.35 -7.69 7.62
N GLU A 77 -12.12 -7.11 8.54
CA GLU A 77 -13.44 -7.62 8.91
C GLU A 77 -14.44 -7.55 7.75
N LEU A 78 -14.41 -6.46 6.98
CA LEU A 78 -15.23 -6.29 5.78
C LEU A 78 -14.93 -7.41 4.77
N LEU A 79 -13.65 -7.68 4.52
CA LEU A 79 -13.19 -8.71 3.57
C LEU A 79 -13.49 -10.14 4.03
N LEU A 80 -13.38 -10.42 5.34
CA LEU A 80 -13.60 -11.77 5.88
C LEU A 80 -15.07 -12.12 6.06
N ASN A 81 -15.92 -11.13 6.37
CA ASN A 81 -17.29 -11.38 6.84
C ASN A 81 -18.38 -11.00 5.83
N THR A 82 -18.03 -10.46 4.67
CA THR A 82 -19.01 -10.06 3.65
C THR A 82 -18.58 -10.50 2.26
N ASN A 83 -19.56 -10.71 1.37
CA ASN A 83 -19.30 -10.94 -0.05
C ASN A 83 -19.35 -9.58 -0.78
N ASN A 84 -18.20 -8.96 -0.99
CA ASN A 84 -18.08 -7.63 -1.59
C ASN A 84 -17.06 -7.64 -2.74
N HIS A 85 -17.01 -6.54 -3.49
CA HIS A 85 -16.13 -6.37 -4.64
C HIS A 85 -14.92 -5.46 -4.34
N TYR A 86 -14.49 -5.36 -3.08
CA TYR A 86 -13.42 -4.44 -2.64
C TYR A 86 -12.16 -4.55 -3.52
N GLY A 87 -11.66 -5.75 -3.78
CA GLY A 87 -10.48 -5.94 -4.63
C GLY A 87 -10.65 -5.43 -6.06
N GLN A 88 -11.85 -5.53 -6.63
CA GLN A 88 -12.15 -5.03 -7.98
C GLN A 88 -12.15 -3.50 -8.01
N TYR A 89 -12.76 -2.86 -7.01
CA TYR A 89 -12.76 -1.40 -6.91
C TYR A 89 -11.37 -0.83 -6.62
N LEU A 90 -10.56 -1.52 -5.79
CA LEU A 90 -9.19 -1.13 -5.48
C LEU A 90 -8.31 -1.14 -6.74
N THR A 91 -8.41 -2.21 -7.51
CA THR A 91 -7.59 -2.42 -8.71
C THR A 91 -8.04 -1.57 -9.90
N PHE A 92 -9.16 -0.85 -9.80
CA PHE A 92 -9.60 0.09 -10.83
C PHE A 92 -8.57 1.22 -11.06
N TYR A 93 -8.05 1.80 -9.99
CA TYR A 93 -7.02 2.84 -10.05
C TYR A 93 -5.64 2.33 -9.61
N MET A 94 -5.58 1.42 -8.65
CA MET A 94 -4.32 0.83 -8.17
C MET A 94 -4.06 -0.51 -8.86
N THR A 95 -3.66 -0.44 -10.13
CA THR A 95 -3.78 -1.56 -11.08
C THR A 95 -2.78 -2.69 -10.89
N SER A 96 -1.56 -2.41 -10.45
CA SER A 96 -0.46 -3.38 -10.47
C SER A 96 0.07 -3.66 -9.07
N PHE A 97 0.03 -4.92 -8.68
CA PHE A 97 0.67 -5.41 -7.48
C PHE A 97 1.75 -6.42 -7.85
N VAL A 98 2.92 -6.27 -7.26
CA VAL A 98 3.96 -7.30 -7.32
C VAL A 98 3.71 -8.23 -6.15
N ILE A 99 3.54 -9.52 -6.45
CA ILE A 99 3.33 -10.58 -5.48
C ILE A 99 4.42 -11.62 -5.68
N GLY A 100 5.04 -12.07 -4.59
CA GLY A 100 6.06 -13.10 -4.68
C GLY A 100 6.43 -13.72 -3.35
N GLU A 101 7.40 -14.62 -3.44
CA GLU A 101 7.97 -15.36 -2.32
C GLU A 101 9.50 -15.33 -2.43
N ASN A 102 10.17 -15.11 -1.30
CA ASN A 102 11.58 -15.39 -1.16
C ASN A 102 11.74 -16.76 -0.52
N ASN A 103 12.50 -17.65 -1.18
CA ASN A 103 12.77 -19.02 -0.72
C ASN A 103 13.71 -19.09 0.51
N HIS A 104 13.94 -17.96 1.17
CA HIS A 104 14.72 -17.85 2.39
C HIS A 104 14.19 -16.68 3.22
N SER A 105 14.38 -16.74 4.54
CA SER A 105 14.04 -15.66 5.45
C SER A 105 15.31 -15.03 6.03
N ASN A 106 15.36 -13.70 6.01
CA ASN A 106 16.39 -12.92 6.69
C ASN A 106 16.00 -12.55 8.13
N GLY A 107 14.94 -13.18 8.67
CA GLY A 107 14.39 -12.91 9.99
C GLY A 107 13.64 -11.57 10.06
N PRO A 108 13.03 -11.21 11.20
CA PRO A 108 12.22 -9.99 11.32
C PRO A 108 12.96 -8.71 10.89
N LEU A 109 12.25 -7.75 10.29
CA LEU A 109 12.83 -6.47 9.82
C LEU A 109 13.64 -5.75 10.91
N LEU A 110 13.16 -5.75 12.16
CA LEU A 110 13.86 -5.17 13.30
C LEU A 110 15.26 -5.76 13.51
N HIS A 111 15.42 -7.07 13.33
CA HIS A 111 16.72 -7.73 13.45
C HIS A 111 17.66 -7.33 12.30
N ARG A 112 17.13 -7.16 11.09
CA ARG A 112 17.90 -6.68 9.94
C ARG A 112 18.42 -5.26 10.17
N MET A 113 17.56 -4.36 10.65
CA MET A 113 17.95 -2.97 10.94
C MET A 113 19.03 -2.87 12.01
N ARG A 114 18.99 -3.70 13.06
CA ARG A 114 20.04 -3.75 14.09
C ARG A 114 21.40 -4.12 13.51
N LYS A 115 21.46 -5.07 12.57
CA LYS A 115 22.71 -5.43 11.88
C LYS A 115 23.24 -4.23 11.10
N VAL A 116 22.39 -3.55 10.31
CA VAL A 116 22.80 -2.37 9.53
C VAL A 116 23.39 -1.29 10.45
N ASN A 117 22.76 -0.97 11.58
CA ASN A 117 23.28 0.02 12.53
C ASN A 117 24.62 -0.38 13.19
N GLN A 118 24.97 -1.66 13.26
CA GLN A 118 26.29 -2.08 13.73
C GLN A 118 27.40 -1.82 12.70
N TYR A 119 27.05 -1.85 11.41
CA TYR A 119 27.98 -1.55 10.31
C TYR A 119 28.02 -0.06 9.94
N VAL A 120 26.99 0.71 10.31
CA VAL A 120 26.93 2.16 10.16
C VAL A 120 27.17 2.81 11.53
N LYS A 121 28.38 2.66 12.07
CA LYS A 121 28.86 3.56 13.12
C LYS A 121 29.36 4.83 12.44
N ILE A 122 28.58 5.90 12.53
CA ILE A 122 29.05 7.28 12.31
C ILE A 122 29.78 7.73 13.58
#